data_AF-A0A955KLA2-F1
#
_entry.id   AF-A0A955KLA2-F1
#
_cell.length_a   1.000
_cell.length_b   1.000
_cell.length_c   1.000
_cell.angle_alpha   90.00
_cell.angle_beta   90.00
_cell.angle_gamma   90.00
#
_symmetry.space_group_name_H-M   'P 1'
#
loop_
_entity.id
_entity.type
_entity.pdbx_description
1 polymer ?
#
loop_
_entity_poly.entity_id
_entity_poly.type
_entity_poly.pdbx_seq_one_letter_code
_entity_poly.pdbx_strand_id
1 'polypeptide(L)'
;MKKNKTNKQQGSILVFTLIVTMMMTVTIIGVITVSATQRRSSVASDKSVTAFQNADRGVEEIMLALQDPDVVSDDIANIASMVGGSCGGGEITRDESGETVYTASFFNLNGDKISDCSADITDIIELKSVGENRTATRAVQLSVFLDIRDGLVAQWNFEEDNADLGEVFDASGEGNDGALEGYTAIQESNSRPSGAVGNQALELFGDDEYVSTEEQIDDDNLTTYSLSAWFKTSADEHKIIGYEMNQTGEVSTSYDRHIYIGENASSESGHLVYGVWDGSAQLLFSDSPVNDDQWHHVVVTQNENDGNEAVMYIDGVEVDRADGYEPWTNYVSDGYWRMGSFRTWSTSSPTGYFDGLIDDVRIYDRALSEEEVFHLCRLGKNSGVECQTP
;
A
#
# COMPACT_ATOMS: atom_id res chain seq x y z
N MET A 1 63.06 76.65 38.57
CA MET A 1 62.83 75.24 38.19
C MET A 1 62.28 74.46 39.39
N LYS A 2 60.97 74.19 39.45
CA LYS A 2 60.35 73.29 40.45
C LYS A 2 59.92 72.02 39.73
N LYS A 3 60.51 70.87 40.06
CA LYS A 3 60.13 69.54 39.54
C LYS A 3 58.90 69.03 40.30
N ASN A 4 57.82 68.71 39.58
CA ASN A 4 56.70 67.93 40.10
C ASN A 4 57.14 66.48 40.33
N LYS A 5 57.02 65.98 41.57
CA LYS A 5 57.11 64.55 41.87
C LYS A 5 55.71 63.95 41.74
N THR A 6 55.51 63.08 40.75
CA THR A 6 54.34 62.20 40.65
C THR A 6 54.49 61.03 41.62
N ASN A 7 53.59 60.93 42.60
CA ASN A 7 53.50 59.76 43.48
C ASN A 7 52.94 58.57 42.67
N LYS A 8 53.78 57.57 42.42
CA LYS A 8 53.37 56.32 41.78
C LYS A 8 52.71 55.43 42.86
N GLN A 9 51.39 55.29 42.84
CA GLN A 9 50.71 54.29 43.68
C GLN A 9 51.16 52.90 43.25
N GLN A 10 51.89 52.20 44.10
CA GLN A 10 52.24 50.79 43.90
C GLN A 10 51.05 49.95 44.38
N GLY A 11 50.30 49.37 43.44
CA GLY A 11 49.30 48.37 43.75
C GLY A 11 49.96 47.18 44.45
N SER A 12 49.36 46.70 45.55
CA SER A 12 49.84 45.52 46.26
C SER A 12 49.78 44.32 45.32
N ILE A 13 50.94 43.71 45.05
CA ILE A 13 51.06 42.49 44.25
C ILE A 13 50.13 41.40 44.80
N LEU A 14 49.94 41.35 46.12
CA LEU A 14 49.05 40.41 46.78
C LEU A 14 47.59 40.55 46.31
N VAL A 15 47.09 41.79 46.17
CA VAL A 15 45.71 42.06 45.76
C VAL A 15 45.49 41.67 44.30
N PHE A 16 46.47 41.95 43.44
CA PHE A 16 46.39 41.57 42.03
C PHE A 16 46.39 40.04 41.85
N THR A 17 47.27 39.33 42.57
CA THR A 17 47.31 37.87 42.55
C THR A 17 46.00 37.26 43.06
N LEU A 18 45.38 37.85 44.08
CA LEU A 18 44.10 37.38 44.65
C LEU A 18 42.93 37.58 43.67
N ILE A 19 42.88 38.71 42.97
CA ILE A 19 41.87 38.96 41.94
C ILE A 19 42.04 37.99 40.77
N VAL A 20 43.27 37.75 40.31
CA VAL A 20 43.53 36.81 39.21
C VAL A 20 43.17 35.38 39.60
N THR A 21 43.48 34.94 40.83
CA THR A 21 43.07 33.60 41.31
C THR A 21 41.56 33.49 41.50
N MET A 22 40.88 34.54 41.95
CA MET A 22 39.41 34.56 42.02
C MET A 22 38.77 34.50 40.63
N MET A 23 39.30 35.23 39.65
CA MET A 23 38.79 35.18 38.27
C MET A 23 39.05 33.81 37.63
N MET A 24 40.23 33.21 37.85
CA MET A 24 40.53 31.85 37.36
C MET A 24 39.63 30.78 37.99
N THR A 25 39.33 30.89 39.30
CA THR A 25 38.44 29.92 39.96
C THR A 25 37.00 30.04 39.48
N VAL A 26 36.50 31.26 39.23
CA VAL A 26 35.15 31.48 38.67
C VAL A 26 35.04 30.96 37.23
N THR A 27 36.07 31.14 36.39
CA THR A 27 36.03 30.61 35.01
C THR A 27 36.12 29.08 34.98
N ILE A 28 36.93 28.47 35.85
CA ILE A 28 37.02 27.00 35.96
C ILE A 28 35.68 26.41 36.40
N ILE A 29 35.02 26.98 37.42
CA ILE A 29 33.70 26.53 37.86
C ILE A 29 32.67 26.69 36.73
N GLY A 30 32.65 27.83 36.05
CA GLY A 30 31.76 28.11 34.93
C GLY A 30 31.89 27.10 33.78
N VAL A 31 33.13 26.81 33.35
CA VAL A 31 33.40 25.83 32.28
C VAL A 31 32.97 24.42 32.70
N ILE A 32 33.23 24.00 33.93
CA ILE A 32 32.79 22.69 34.44
C ILE A 32 31.26 22.58 34.45
N THR A 33 30.55 23.62 34.90
CA THR A 33 29.06 23.63 34.86
C THR A 33 28.52 23.61 33.43
N VAL A 34 29.12 24.36 32.50
CA VAL A 34 28.67 24.38 31.10
C VAL A 34 28.94 23.04 30.42
N SER A 35 30.10 22.42 30.64
CA SER A 35 30.41 21.09 30.09
C SER A 35 29.52 19.99 30.70
N ALA A 36 29.18 20.07 31.99
CA ALA A 36 28.23 19.14 32.61
C ALA A 36 26.79 19.34 32.09
N THR A 37 26.41 20.60 31.79
CA THR A 37 25.09 20.93 31.23
C THR A 37 25.01 20.54 29.75
N GLN A 38 26.06 20.76 28.95
CA GLN A 38 26.15 20.33 27.55
C GLN A 38 26.26 18.80 27.40
N ARG A 39 26.95 18.09 28.31
CA ARG A 39 26.94 16.61 28.32
C ARG A 39 25.55 16.03 28.59
N ARG A 40 24.68 16.73 29.31
CA ARG A 40 23.30 16.30 29.55
C ARG A 40 22.37 16.55 28.37
N SER A 41 22.72 17.44 27.44
CA SER A 41 21.86 17.80 26.30
C SER A 41 22.23 17.13 24.98
N SER A 42 23.35 16.39 24.88
CA SER A 42 23.79 15.77 23.61
C SER A 42 24.17 14.29 23.69
N VAL A 43 23.87 13.60 24.80
CA VAL A 43 24.04 12.16 24.93
C VAL A 43 22.70 11.61 25.38
N ALA A 44 22.02 10.84 24.53
CA ALA A 44 20.87 10.07 24.97
C ALA A 44 21.28 9.29 26.22
N SER A 45 20.59 9.48 27.34
CA SER A 45 20.94 8.77 28.58
C SER A 45 20.99 7.26 28.31
N ASP A 46 21.87 6.50 28.96
CA ASP A 46 21.98 5.04 28.74
C ASP A 46 20.60 4.34 28.75
N LYS A 47 19.69 4.77 29.63
CA LYS A 47 18.30 4.30 29.70
C LYS A 47 17.51 4.54 28.40
N SER A 48 17.67 5.71 27.79
CA SER A 48 17.04 6.07 26.52
C SER A 48 17.63 5.30 25.35
N VAL A 49 18.92 4.97 25.40
CA VAL A 49 19.56 4.16 24.36
C VAL A 49 19.02 2.74 24.45
N THR A 50 18.97 2.15 25.63
CA THR A 50 18.41 0.81 25.83
C THR A 50 16.91 0.75 25.52
N ALA A 51 16.12 1.74 25.91
CA ALA A 51 14.70 1.79 25.53
C ALA A 51 14.52 1.80 24.00
N PHE A 52 15.39 2.51 23.26
CA PHE A 52 15.38 2.49 21.80
C PHE A 52 15.80 1.13 21.24
N GLN A 53 16.89 0.54 21.76
CA GLN A 53 17.32 -0.81 21.37
C GLN A 53 16.24 -1.87 21.61
N ASN A 54 15.50 -1.76 22.70
CA ASN A 54 14.39 -2.65 22.99
C ASN A 54 13.23 -2.47 22.00
N ALA A 55 12.92 -1.21 21.63
CA ALA A 55 11.90 -0.91 20.62
C ALA A 55 12.31 -1.49 19.25
N ASP A 56 13.55 -1.24 18.84
CA ASP A 56 14.15 -1.72 17.59
C ASP A 56 14.16 -3.25 17.51
N ARG A 57 14.55 -3.92 18.61
CA ARG A 57 14.48 -5.38 18.74
C ARG A 57 13.06 -5.92 18.55
N GLY A 58 12.05 -5.25 19.09
CA GLY A 58 10.66 -5.66 18.90
C GLY A 58 10.20 -5.57 17.45
N VAL A 59 10.67 -4.56 16.72
CA VAL A 59 10.45 -4.49 15.28
C VAL A 59 11.15 -5.64 14.56
N GLU A 60 12.44 -5.86 14.82
CA GLU A 60 13.25 -6.90 14.16
C GLU A 60 12.64 -8.30 14.36
N GLU A 61 12.33 -8.68 15.60
CA GLU A 61 11.77 -9.99 15.92
C GLU A 61 10.40 -10.22 15.26
N ILE A 62 9.53 -9.22 15.25
CA ILE A 62 8.18 -9.33 14.69
C ILE A 62 8.21 -9.31 13.15
N MET A 63 9.04 -8.46 12.55
CA MET A 63 9.19 -8.42 11.09
C MET A 63 9.70 -9.75 10.54
N LEU A 64 10.67 -10.37 11.22
CA LEU A 64 11.14 -11.71 10.84
C LEU A 64 10.04 -12.77 10.92
N ALA A 65 9.15 -12.68 11.91
CA ALA A 65 8.01 -13.60 12.04
C ALA A 65 6.95 -13.36 10.95
N LEU A 66 6.71 -12.10 10.56
CA LEU A 66 5.73 -11.73 9.52
C LEU A 66 6.21 -12.08 8.10
N GLN A 67 7.52 -12.18 7.89
CA GLN A 67 8.13 -12.59 6.62
C GLN A 67 8.33 -14.10 6.50
N ASP A 68 7.98 -14.89 7.52
CA ASP A 68 8.11 -16.35 7.47
C ASP A 68 7.01 -16.95 6.57
N PRO A 69 7.36 -17.63 5.46
CA PRO A 69 6.40 -18.18 4.51
C PRO A 69 5.48 -19.24 5.13
N ASP A 70 5.89 -19.89 6.22
CA ASP A 70 5.07 -20.91 6.90
C ASP A 70 3.98 -20.28 7.81
N VAL A 71 4.00 -18.96 8.01
CA VAL A 71 3.17 -18.21 8.99
C VAL A 71 2.11 -17.35 8.30
N VAL A 72 2.09 -17.36 6.97
CA VAL A 72 1.29 -16.52 6.06
C VAL A 72 -0.25 -16.63 6.28
N SER A 73 -0.72 -17.64 7.02
CA SER A 73 -2.14 -17.86 7.35
C SER A 73 -2.47 -17.81 8.84
N ASP A 74 -1.58 -17.24 9.66
CA ASP A 74 -1.70 -17.21 11.12
C ASP A 74 -2.12 -15.85 11.66
N ASP A 75 -2.61 -15.83 12.90
CA ASP A 75 -3.05 -14.63 13.61
C ASP A 75 -1.92 -13.94 14.42
N ILE A 76 -2.19 -12.74 14.93
CA ILE A 76 -1.25 -12.01 15.80
C ILE A 76 -0.82 -12.85 17.02
N ALA A 77 -1.68 -13.72 17.55
CA ALA A 77 -1.36 -14.60 18.66
C ALA A 77 -0.25 -15.62 18.33
N ASN A 78 -0.22 -16.12 17.10
CA ASN A 78 0.83 -17.00 16.62
C ASN A 78 2.17 -16.26 16.46
N ILE A 79 2.16 -15.03 15.92
CA ILE A 79 3.36 -14.16 15.91
C ILE A 79 3.89 -13.95 17.33
N ALA A 80 3.01 -13.68 18.29
CA ALA A 80 3.37 -13.52 19.69
C ALA A 80 4.11 -14.76 20.23
N SER A 81 3.62 -15.95 19.87
CA SER A 81 4.21 -17.22 20.29
C SER A 81 5.60 -17.43 19.67
N MET A 82 5.80 -17.06 18.41
CA MET A 82 7.08 -17.18 17.70
C MET A 82 8.17 -16.29 18.30
N VAL A 83 7.84 -15.03 18.61
CA VAL A 83 8.78 -14.10 19.26
C VAL A 83 8.95 -14.39 20.76
N GLY A 84 8.23 -15.39 21.29
CA GLY A 84 8.21 -15.75 22.70
C GLY A 84 7.52 -14.72 23.60
N GLY A 85 6.70 -13.86 23.02
CA GLY A 85 5.86 -12.91 23.73
C GLY A 85 4.52 -13.51 24.14
N SER A 86 3.60 -12.62 24.51
CA SER A 86 2.20 -12.92 24.76
C SER A 86 1.34 -11.88 24.07
N CYS A 87 0.18 -12.27 23.54
CA CYS A 87 -0.76 -11.33 22.94
C CYS A 87 -1.89 -10.98 23.91
N GLY A 88 -2.23 -9.70 23.99
CA GLY A 88 -3.43 -9.21 24.70
C GLY A 88 -4.00 -7.97 24.03
N GLY A 89 -5.27 -8.01 23.65
CA GLY A 89 -5.95 -6.85 23.03
C GLY A 89 -5.32 -6.38 21.72
N GLY A 90 -4.81 -7.32 20.91
CA GLY A 90 -4.11 -7.04 19.66
C GLY A 90 -2.67 -6.54 19.82
N GLU A 91 -2.12 -6.56 21.04
CA GLU A 91 -0.72 -6.15 21.29
C GLU A 91 0.14 -7.34 21.70
N ILE A 92 1.37 -7.38 21.19
CA ILE A 92 2.38 -8.36 21.61
C ILE A 92 3.25 -7.74 22.68
N THR A 93 3.31 -8.35 23.85
CA THR A 93 4.22 -7.97 24.93
C THR A 93 5.31 -9.02 25.07
N ARG A 94 6.57 -8.57 25.07
CA ARG A 94 7.75 -9.40 25.33
C ARG A 94 8.36 -9.02 26.65
N ASP A 95 8.29 -9.94 27.60
CA ASP A 95 8.89 -9.79 28.93
C ASP A 95 10.15 -10.64 29.07
N GLU A 96 11.20 -10.09 29.67
CA GLU A 96 12.41 -10.82 30.05
C GLU A 96 12.74 -10.52 31.52
N SER A 97 12.98 -11.58 32.29
CA SER A 97 13.33 -11.47 33.72
C SER A 97 12.31 -10.66 34.57
N GLY A 98 11.06 -10.60 34.14
CA GLY A 98 9.98 -9.89 34.83
C GLY A 98 9.91 -8.38 34.52
N GLU A 99 10.65 -7.90 33.53
CA GLU A 99 10.52 -6.55 32.98
C GLU A 99 10.08 -6.62 31.51
N THR A 100 9.20 -5.71 31.10
CA THR A 100 8.78 -5.59 29.70
C THR A 100 9.92 -5.01 28.87
N VAL A 101 10.35 -5.78 27.89
CA VAL A 101 11.36 -5.37 26.91
C VAL A 101 10.69 -4.45 25.91
N TYR A 102 9.65 -4.94 25.24
CA TYR A 102 8.83 -4.14 24.33
C TYR A 102 7.35 -4.53 24.36
N THR A 103 6.51 -3.59 23.93
CA THR A 103 5.12 -3.83 23.54
C THR A 103 4.93 -3.38 22.11
N ALA A 104 4.40 -4.25 21.26
CA ALA A 104 4.11 -3.99 19.87
C ALA A 104 2.61 -3.86 19.63
N SER A 105 2.22 -2.83 18.89
CA SER A 105 0.86 -2.59 18.40
C SER A 105 0.85 -2.66 16.87
N PHE A 106 -0.27 -3.12 16.31
CA PHE A 106 -0.48 -3.23 14.87
C PHE A 106 -1.62 -2.35 14.41
N PHE A 107 -1.56 -1.89 13.15
CA PHE A 107 -2.57 -1.04 12.55
C PHE A 107 -2.95 -1.57 11.17
N ASN A 108 -4.22 -1.42 10.81
CA ASN A 108 -4.75 -1.84 9.53
C ASN A 108 -4.62 -0.77 8.45
N LEU A 109 -5.11 -1.09 7.24
CA LEU A 109 -5.09 -0.18 6.10
C LEU A 109 -5.82 1.15 6.37
N ASN A 110 -6.78 1.19 7.29
CA ASN A 110 -7.51 2.40 7.65
C ASN A 110 -6.76 3.25 8.70
N GLY A 111 -5.59 2.80 9.15
CA GLY A 111 -4.85 3.41 10.26
C GLY A 111 -5.44 3.09 11.64
N ASP A 112 -6.44 2.21 11.71
CA ASP A 112 -7.04 1.80 12.96
C ASP A 112 -6.16 0.77 13.66
N LYS A 113 -6.01 0.94 14.98
CA LYS A 113 -5.29 -0.04 15.80
C LYS A 113 -6.06 -1.35 15.83
N ILE A 114 -5.40 -2.43 15.44
CA ILE A 114 -5.93 -3.78 15.55
C ILE A 114 -5.98 -4.15 17.04
N SER A 115 -7.18 -4.49 17.53
CA SER A 115 -7.43 -4.74 18.96
C SER A 115 -7.74 -6.20 19.29
N ASP A 116 -7.61 -7.10 18.32
CA ASP A 116 -7.88 -8.52 18.47
C ASP A 116 -6.62 -9.34 18.17
N CYS A 117 -6.33 -10.32 19.01
CA CYS A 117 -5.19 -11.22 18.84
C CYS A 117 -5.46 -12.31 17.80
N SER A 118 -6.73 -12.60 17.50
CA SER A 118 -7.13 -13.45 16.38
C SER A 118 -7.21 -12.71 15.05
N ALA A 119 -6.88 -11.42 15.03
CA ALA A 119 -6.79 -10.69 13.76
C ALA A 119 -5.66 -11.28 12.91
N ASP A 120 -5.93 -11.32 11.61
CA ASP A 120 -5.04 -11.93 10.65
C ASP A 120 -3.84 -11.01 10.37
N ILE A 121 -2.67 -11.61 10.17
CA ILE A 121 -1.45 -10.84 9.91
C ILE A 121 -1.48 -10.07 8.59
N THR A 122 -2.30 -10.44 7.61
CA THR A 122 -2.45 -9.64 6.38
C THR A 122 -3.12 -8.30 6.63
N ASP A 123 -3.88 -8.19 7.72
CA ASP A 123 -4.55 -6.94 8.08
C ASP A 123 -3.56 -5.94 8.66
N ILE A 124 -2.35 -6.37 9.02
CA ILE A 124 -1.29 -5.52 9.55
C ILE A 124 -0.65 -4.76 8.39
N ILE A 125 -0.74 -3.43 8.40
CA ILE A 125 0.02 -2.56 7.47
C ILE A 125 1.16 -1.86 8.21
N GLU A 126 0.95 -1.53 9.48
CA GLU A 126 1.92 -0.81 10.28
C GLU A 126 2.20 -1.53 11.61
N LEU A 127 3.46 -1.50 12.02
CA LEU A 127 3.95 -2.00 13.30
C LEU A 127 4.58 -0.87 14.07
N LYS A 128 4.13 -0.73 15.31
CA LYS A 128 4.74 0.16 16.30
C LYS A 128 5.23 -0.66 17.46
N SER A 129 6.54 -0.70 17.65
CA SER A 129 7.17 -1.29 18.83
C SER A 129 7.58 -0.20 19.82
N VAL A 130 7.18 -0.35 21.07
CA VAL A 130 7.51 0.54 22.17
C VAL A 130 8.41 -0.20 23.15
N GLY A 131 9.67 0.23 23.24
CA GLY A 131 10.65 -0.29 24.18
C GLY A 131 10.72 0.52 25.46
N GLU A 132 10.79 -0.17 26.59
CA GLU A 132 10.86 0.45 27.91
C GLU A 132 12.16 0.12 28.65
N ASN A 133 12.70 1.11 29.37
CA ASN A 133 13.73 0.90 30.38
C ASN A 133 13.57 1.90 31.52
N ARG A 134 13.06 1.41 32.67
CA ARG A 134 12.79 2.16 33.91
C ARG A 134 11.85 3.36 33.73
N THR A 135 12.39 4.51 33.33
CA THR A 135 11.66 5.78 33.16
C THR A 135 11.81 6.34 31.75
N ALA A 136 12.49 5.63 30.87
CA ALA A 136 12.65 6.00 29.48
C ALA A 136 11.82 5.06 28.61
N THR A 137 11.05 5.66 27.72
CA THR A 137 10.24 4.95 26.72
C THR A 137 10.64 5.48 25.35
N ARG A 138 10.81 4.58 24.38
CA ARG A 138 11.07 4.91 22.98
C ARG A 138 10.19 4.05 22.11
N ALA A 139 9.79 4.59 20.97
CA ALA A 139 9.02 3.86 19.99
C ALA A 139 9.78 3.86 18.66
N VAL A 140 9.71 2.74 17.97
CA VAL A 140 10.06 2.59 16.56
C VAL A 140 8.76 2.19 15.87
N GLN A 141 8.47 2.85 14.75
CA GLN A 141 7.25 2.64 13.99
C GLN A 141 7.65 2.54 12.52
N LEU A 142 7.20 1.49 11.85
CA LEU A 142 7.42 1.27 10.43
C LEU A 142 6.22 0.58 9.79
N SER A 143 6.10 0.76 8.49
CA SER A 143 5.18 -0.02 7.66
C SER A 143 5.76 -1.43 7.52
N VAL A 144 4.98 -2.43 7.94
CA VAL A 144 5.35 -3.85 7.92
C VAL A 144 5.26 -4.38 6.50
N PHE A 145 4.22 -3.95 5.81
CA PHE A 145 4.03 -4.18 4.39
C PHE A 145 4.21 -2.86 3.68
N LEU A 146 4.57 -2.92 2.39
CA LEU A 146 4.57 -1.72 1.57
C LEU A 146 3.21 -1.02 1.71
N ASP A 147 3.25 0.31 1.79
CA ASP A 147 2.02 1.08 1.92
C ASP A 147 1.26 1.00 0.59
N ILE A 148 0.38 0.01 0.49
CA ILE A 148 -0.52 -0.20 -0.64
C ILE A 148 -1.58 0.91 -0.75
N ARG A 149 -1.53 1.94 0.09
CA ARG A 149 -2.26 3.21 -0.12
C ARG A 149 -1.39 4.28 -0.74
N ASP A 150 -0.06 4.15 -0.68
CA ASP A 150 0.83 5.07 -1.38
C ASP A 150 0.55 4.96 -2.88
N GLY A 151 0.27 6.10 -3.49
CA GLY A 151 -0.13 6.18 -4.90
C GLY A 151 -1.47 5.53 -5.23
N LEU A 152 -2.32 5.17 -4.27
CA LEU A 152 -3.65 4.62 -4.55
C LEU A 152 -4.58 5.74 -5.05
N VAL A 153 -5.06 5.62 -6.28
CA VAL A 153 -5.96 6.58 -6.94
C VAL A 153 -7.42 6.23 -6.70
N ALA A 154 -7.76 4.95 -6.75
CA ALA A 154 -9.11 4.47 -6.51
C ALA A 154 -9.10 3.02 -6.02
N GLN A 155 -10.05 2.68 -5.17
CA GLN A 155 -10.32 1.30 -4.75
C GLN A 155 -11.82 1.07 -4.67
N TRP A 156 -12.35 0.14 -5.47
CA TRP A 156 -13.73 -0.32 -5.39
C TRP A 156 -13.74 -1.76 -4.88
N ASN A 157 -14.10 -1.92 -3.61
CA ASN A 157 -14.07 -3.22 -2.90
C ASN A 157 -15.44 -3.91 -2.87
N PHE A 158 -16.50 -3.23 -3.27
CA PHE A 158 -17.87 -3.77 -3.35
C PHE A 158 -18.48 -4.27 -2.03
N GLU A 159 -17.97 -3.79 -0.89
CA GLU A 159 -18.41 -4.15 0.47
C GLU A 159 -19.52 -3.23 1.01
N GLU A 160 -20.25 -2.53 0.14
CA GLU A 160 -21.34 -1.65 0.56
C GLU A 160 -22.50 -2.40 1.20
N ASP A 161 -23.12 -1.74 2.19
CA ASP A 161 -24.31 -2.27 2.86
C ASP A 161 -25.39 -2.62 1.83
N ASN A 162 -26.16 -3.68 2.11
CA ASN A 162 -27.23 -4.14 1.20
C ASN A 162 -28.29 -3.07 0.85
N ALA A 163 -28.36 -1.96 1.60
CA ALA A 163 -29.23 -0.83 1.32
C ALA A 163 -28.71 0.06 0.17
N ASP A 164 -27.41 0.02 -0.10
CA ASP A 164 -26.68 0.92 -0.99
C ASP A 164 -26.05 0.15 -2.18
N LEU A 165 -26.57 -1.04 -2.51
CA LEU A 165 -26.01 -1.90 -3.58
C LEU A 165 -26.02 -1.29 -4.99
N GLY A 166 -26.74 -0.19 -5.19
CA GLY A 166 -26.73 0.61 -6.41
C GLY A 166 -25.60 1.64 -6.47
N GLU A 167 -24.84 1.80 -5.39
CA GLU A 167 -23.67 2.66 -5.27
C GLU A 167 -22.41 1.79 -5.22
N VAL A 168 -21.30 2.34 -5.71
CA VAL A 168 -19.98 1.69 -5.71
C VAL A 168 -18.99 2.73 -5.20
N PHE A 169 -18.63 2.66 -3.92
CA PHE A 169 -17.83 3.70 -3.28
C PHE A 169 -16.34 3.48 -3.50
N ASP A 170 -15.61 4.58 -3.57
CA ASP A 170 -14.16 4.59 -3.56
C ASP A 170 -13.62 4.55 -2.12
N ALA A 171 -13.05 3.41 -1.75
CA ALA A 171 -12.42 3.17 -0.46
C ALA A 171 -11.00 3.79 -0.33
N SER A 172 -10.44 4.33 -1.42
CA SER A 172 -9.11 4.95 -1.39
C SER A 172 -9.07 6.23 -0.55
N GLY A 173 -10.19 6.96 -0.52
CA GLY A 173 -10.32 8.28 0.11
C GLY A 173 -10.17 9.46 -0.87
N GLU A 174 -9.94 9.19 -2.16
CA GLU A 174 -9.78 10.22 -3.19
C GLU A 174 -11.13 10.68 -3.80
N GLY A 175 -12.21 9.95 -3.53
CA GLY A 175 -13.58 10.34 -3.92
C GLY A 175 -13.91 10.00 -5.37
N ASN A 176 -13.24 8.99 -5.92
CA ASN A 176 -13.46 8.49 -7.28
C ASN A 176 -14.58 7.44 -7.30
N ASP A 177 -15.75 7.78 -6.74
CA ASP A 177 -16.89 6.88 -6.66
C ASP A 177 -17.34 6.40 -8.05
N GLY A 178 -17.89 5.19 -8.09
CA GLY A 178 -18.42 4.54 -9.28
C GLY A 178 -19.95 4.62 -9.34
N ALA A 179 -20.47 4.86 -10.55
CA ALA A 179 -21.87 4.69 -10.89
C ALA A 179 -22.09 3.29 -11.46
N LEU A 180 -23.00 2.52 -10.83
CA LEU A 180 -23.43 1.21 -11.28
C LEU A 180 -24.67 1.33 -12.18
N GLU A 181 -24.55 0.91 -13.43
CA GLU A 181 -25.58 1.04 -14.48
C GLU A 181 -26.07 -0.33 -14.92
N GLY A 182 -27.27 -0.39 -15.53
CA GLY A 182 -27.90 -1.65 -16.00
C GLY A 182 -28.38 -2.60 -14.89
N TYR A 183 -27.99 -2.34 -13.65
CA TYR A 183 -28.07 -3.28 -12.55
C TYR A 183 -29.47 -3.40 -11.92
N THR A 184 -30.37 -4.10 -12.61
CA THR A 184 -31.75 -4.30 -12.13
C THR A 184 -31.94 -5.59 -11.31
N ALA A 185 -31.04 -6.57 -11.45
CA ALA A 185 -31.19 -7.92 -10.89
C ALA A 185 -30.97 -8.03 -9.37
N ILE A 186 -30.07 -7.24 -8.75
CA ILE A 186 -29.87 -7.25 -7.29
C ILE A 186 -31.13 -6.81 -6.54
N GLN A 187 -32.03 -6.01 -7.14
CA GLN A 187 -33.27 -5.63 -6.47
C GLN A 187 -34.16 -6.84 -6.12
N GLU A 188 -33.95 -7.99 -6.77
CA GLU A 188 -34.70 -9.21 -6.46
C GLU A 188 -34.08 -10.05 -5.32
N SER A 189 -32.75 -10.04 -5.15
CA SER A 189 -32.02 -10.83 -4.14
C SER A 189 -31.60 -10.03 -2.90
N ASN A 190 -31.48 -8.70 -3.00
CA ASN A 190 -30.93 -7.80 -1.97
C ASN A 190 -29.57 -8.22 -1.40
N SER A 191 -28.74 -8.91 -2.18
CA SER A 191 -27.38 -9.31 -1.75
C SER A 191 -26.45 -9.56 -2.94
N ARG A 192 -25.21 -9.09 -2.83
CA ARG A 192 -24.08 -9.48 -3.68
C ARG A 192 -23.57 -10.90 -3.36
N PRO A 193 -22.99 -11.64 -4.33
CA PRO A 193 -22.32 -12.91 -4.06
C PRO A 193 -21.04 -12.71 -3.26
N SER A 194 -20.45 -13.80 -2.75
CA SER A 194 -19.21 -13.76 -1.99
C SER A 194 -18.01 -13.34 -2.83
N GLY A 195 -17.23 -12.39 -2.32
CA GLY A 195 -15.98 -11.91 -2.93
C GLY A 195 -14.76 -12.77 -2.66
N ALA A 196 -13.70 -12.50 -3.43
CA ALA A 196 -12.37 -13.01 -3.19
C ALA A 196 -11.75 -12.33 -1.96
N VAL A 197 -11.87 -11.01 -1.89
CA VAL A 197 -11.53 -10.15 -0.77
C VAL A 197 -12.83 -9.77 -0.07
N GLY A 198 -12.81 -9.63 1.27
CA GLY A 198 -14.02 -9.24 1.99
C GLY A 198 -15.15 -10.28 1.89
N ASN A 199 -16.40 -9.82 1.95
CA ASN A 199 -17.59 -10.66 1.98
C ASN A 199 -18.39 -10.63 0.68
N GLN A 200 -18.14 -9.67 -0.20
CA GLN A 200 -19.00 -9.35 -1.34
C GLN A 200 -18.20 -9.09 -2.62
N ALA A 201 -18.79 -9.38 -3.76
CA ALA A 201 -18.25 -9.02 -5.08
C ALA A 201 -19.36 -8.45 -5.98
N LEU A 202 -18.96 -7.73 -7.01
CA LEU A 202 -19.88 -7.29 -8.05
C LEU A 202 -20.11 -8.41 -9.06
N GLU A 203 -21.37 -8.78 -9.29
CA GLU A 203 -21.77 -9.74 -10.34
C GLU A 203 -22.32 -8.99 -11.55
N LEU A 204 -21.69 -9.11 -12.71
CA LEU A 204 -22.18 -8.59 -13.98
C LEU A 204 -22.75 -9.75 -14.82
N PHE A 205 -23.89 -9.54 -15.48
CA PHE A 205 -24.64 -10.63 -16.12
C PHE A 205 -24.42 -10.74 -17.64
N GLY A 206 -23.49 -9.95 -18.19
CA GLY A 206 -23.19 -9.93 -19.62
C GLY A 206 -24.24 -9.23 -20.50
N ASP A 207 -25.21 -8.53 -19.91
CA ASP A 207 -26.31 -7.90 -20.65
C ASP A 207 -26.09 -6.40 -20.87
N ASP A 208 -26.30 -5.56 -19.86
CA ASP A 208 -26.07 -4.11 -19.94
C ASP A 208 -25.45 -3.51 -18.66
N GLU A 209 -24.99 -4.36 -17.74
CA GLU A 209 -24.42 -3.94 -16.47
C GLU A 209 -22.97 -3.49 -16.61
N TYR A 210 -22.64 -2.38 -15.98
CA TYR A 210 -21.27 -1.89 -15.90
C TYR A 210 -21.10 -0.89 -14.76
N VAL A 211 -19.85 -0.65 -14.37
CA VAL A 211 -19.48 0.47 -13.50
C VAL A 211 -18.67 1.47 -14.30
N SER A 212 -18.89 2.75 -14.06
CA SER A 212 -17.99 3.82 -14.53
C SER A 212 -17.70 4.81 -13.40
N THR A 213 -16.53 5.41 -13.37
CA THR A 213 -16.29 6.59 -12.51
C THR A 213 -17.36 7.65 -12.77
N GLU A 214 -17.86 8.31 -11.73
CA GLU A 214 -18.89 9.36 -11.88
C GLU A 214 -18.33 10.63 -12.55
N GLU A 215 -17.06 10.91 -12.30
CA GLU A 215 -16.34 12.04 -12.86
C GLU A 215 -15.18 11.55 -13.73
N GLN A 216 -14.67 12.45 -14.57
CA GLN A 216 -13.44 12.21 -15.31
C GLN A 216 -12.29 12.16 -14.30
N ILE A 217 -11.49 11.10 -14.36
CA ILE A 217 -10.22 11.05 -13.63
C ILE A 217 -9.18 11.65 -14.55
N ASP A 218 -8.67 12.84 -14.19
CA ASP A 218 -7.54 13.44 -14.89
C ASP A 218 -6.38 12.46 -14.83
N ASP A 219 -5.92 12.09 -16.01
CA ASP A 219 -4.85 11.14 -16.13
C ASP A 219 -3.48 11.79 -15.91
N ASP A 220 -3.36 13.12 -15.92
CA ASP A 220 -2.13 13.94 -15.86
C ASP A 220 -0.93 13.38 -16.67
N ASN A 221 -1.20 12.58 -17.73
CA ASN A 221 -0.23 11.74 -18.42
C ASN A 221 0.38 10.61 -17.56
N LEU A 222 -0.45 9.81 -16.90
CA LEU A 222 -0.07 8.60 -16.16
C LEU A 222 0.53 7.60 -17.14
N THR A 223 1.83 7.71 -17.31
CA THR A 223 2.71 6.81 -18.02
C THR A 223 3.36 5.81 -17.07
N THR A 224 3.19 6.01 -15.76
CA THR A 224 3.53 5.06 -14.70
C THR A 224 2.28 4.83 -13.87
N TYR A 225 1.80 3.58 -13.77
CA TYR A 225 0.59 3.22 -13.03
C TYR A 225 0.52 1.71 -12.81
N SER A 226 -0.42 1.28 -11.98
CA SER A 226 -0.80 -0.13 -11.89
C SER A 226 -2.31 -0.30 -11.82
N LEU A 227 -2.82 -1.38 -12.39
CA LEU A 227 -4.22 -1.79 -12.26
C LEU A 227 -4.26 -3.15 -11.58
N SER A 228 -5.15 -3.33 -10.62
CA SER A 228 -5.38 -4.59 -9.91
C SER A 228 -6.86 -4.92 -9.90
N ALA A 229 -7.21 -6.18 -10.07
CA ALA A 229 -8.58 -6.65 -9.90
C ALA A 229 -8.59 -8.14 -9.53
N TRP A 230 -9.58 -8.54 -8.74
CA TRP A 230 -10.03 -9.92 -8.68
C TRP A 230 -11.15 -10.13 -9.67
N PHE A 231 -11.15 -11.26 -10.36
CA PHE A 231 -12.24 -11.62 -11.26
C PHE A 231 -12.51 -13.12 -11.26
N LYS A 232 -13.73 -13.49 -11.65
CA LYS A 232 -14.15 -14.88 -11.85
C LYS A 232 -15.14 -14.95 -13.00
N THR A 233 -14.88 -15.78 -14.00
CA THR A 233 -15.76 -15.86 -15.17
C THR A 233 -15.62 -17.19 -15.92
N SER A 234 -16.66 -17.57 -16.65
CA SER A 234 -16.60 -18.59 -17.71
C SER A 234 -16.72 -18.01 -19.12
N ALA A 235 -16.85 -16.68 -19.25
CA ALA A 235 -16.98 -16.01 -20.53
C ALA A 235 -15.63 -15.98 -21.25
N ASP A 236 -15.66 -16.12 -22.57
CA ASP A 236 -14.45 -16.11 -23.40
C ASP A 236 -13.94 -14.70 -23.70
N GLU A 237 -14.77 -13.67 -23.46
CA GLU A 237 -14.51 -12.32 -23.92
C GLU A 237 -15.06 -11.24 -22.96
N HIS A 238 -14.62 -10.00 -23.21
CA HIS A 238 -15.08 -8.73 -22.63
C HIS A 238 -14.28 -8.24 -21.42
N LYS A 239 -14.50 -6.96 -21.12
CA LYS A 239 -13.59 -6.13 -20.33
C LYS A 239 -13.84 -6.27 -18.84
N ILE A 240 -12.78 -6.49 -18.07
CA ILE A 240 -12.81 -6.40 -16.62
C ILE A 240 -12.75 -4.92 -16.22
N ILE A 241 -11.71 -4.21 -16.66
CA ILE A 241 -11.54 -2.76 -16.45
C ILE A 241 -10.83 -2.11 -17.64
N GLY A 242 -11.08 -0.83 -17.90
CA GLY A 242 -10.26 -0.01 -18.80
C GLY A 242 -10.64 1.45 -18.82
N TYR A 243 -9.82 2.26 -19.48
CA TYR A 243 -9.98 3.71 -19.51
C TYR A 243 -10.55 4.19 -20.85
N GLU A 244 -11.60 5.00 -20.81
CA GLU A 244 -12.37 5.37 -21.99
C GLU A 244 -12.79 6.84 -22.00
N MET A 245 -12.91 7.43 -23.19
CA MET A 245 -13.35 8.84 -23.30
C MET A 245 -14.84 9.05 -22.95
N ASN A 246 -15.70 8.05 -23.20
CA ASN A 246 -17.12 8.13 -22.86
C ASN A 246 -17.41 7.32 -21.59
N GLN A 247 -18.18 7.91 -20.69
CA GLN A 247 -18.63 7.29 -19.44
C GLN A 247 -19.67 6.17 -19.63
N THR A 248 -20.47 6.26 -20.69
CA THR A 248 -21.66 5.40 -20.90
C THR A 248 -21.32 4.02 -21.47
N GLY A 249 -22.18 3.03 -21.24
CA GLY A 249 -22.23 1.66 -21.80
C GLY A 249 -21.98 1.51 -23.32
N GLU A 250 -21.93 2.60 -24.07
CA GLU A 250 -21.73 2.64 -25.52
C GLU A 250 -20.24 2.63 -25.93
N VAL A 251 -20.02 2.54 -27.24
CA VAL A 251 -18.68 2.54 -27.88
C VAL A 251 -17.99 3.89 -27.69
N SER A 252 -16.80 3.87 -27.07
CA SER A 252 -15.88 5.01 -27.12
C SER A 252 -15.06 5.05 -28.41
N THR A 253 -14.77 6.26 -28.89
CA THR A 253 -13.87 6.47 -30.03
C THR A 253 -12.40 6.29 -29.68
N SER A 254 -12.06 6.52 -28.42
CA SER A 254 -10.74 6.28 -27.83
C SER A 254 -10.92 5.51 -26.53
N TYR A 255 -10.13 4.45 -26.38
CA TYR A 255 -10.16 3.53 -25.25
C TYR A 255 -8.78 2.90 -25.10
N ASP A 256 -8.32 2.76 -23.88
CA ASP A 256 -6.94 2.40 -23.59
C ASP A 256 -6.84 1.66 -22.25
N ARG A 257 -5.65 1.12 -21.95
CA ARG A 257 -5.26 0.61 -20.63
C ARG A 257 -6.29 -0.33 -20.04
N HIS A 258 -6.64 -1.35 -20.82
CA HIS A 258 -7.71 -2.25 -20.45
C HIS A 258 -7.21 -3.66 -20.19
N ILE A 259 -7.83 -4.31 -19.21
CA ILE A 259 -7.69 -5.72 -18.91
C ILE A 259 -9.01 -6.37 -19.33
N TYR A 260 -8.93 -7.41 -20.15
CA TYR A 260 -10.10 -8.10 -20.69
C TYR A 260 -9.81 -9.58 -20.90
N ILE A 261 -10.86 -10.40 -20.92
CA ILE A 261 -10.77 -11.75 -21.44
C ILE A 261 -10.89 -11.66 -22.97
N GLY A 262 -10.05 -12.40 -23.69
CA GLY A 262 -10.08 -12.42 -25.14
C GLY A 262 -9.23 -13.52 -25.76
N GLU A 263 -8.87 -13.30 -27.02
CA GLU A 263 -8.00 -14.20 -27.77
C GLU A 263 -6.51 -13.89 -27.50
N ASN A 264 -5.69 -14.91 -27.33
CA ASN A 264 -4.23 -14.75 -27.33
C ASN A 264 -3.66 -14.55 -28.74
N ALA A 265 -2.34 -14.37 -28.85
CA ALA A 265 -1.64 -14.21 -30.13
C ALA A 265 -1.80 -15.38 -31.13
N SER A 266 -2.26 -16.55 -30.67
CA SER A 266 -2.56 -17.73 -31.49
C SER A 266 -4.05 -17.92 -31.79
N SER A 267 -4.89 -16.93 -31.46
CA SER A 267 -6.36 -16.99 -31.58
C SER A 267 -7.02 -18.07 -30.73
N GLU A 268 -6.45 -18.35 -29.55
CA GLU A 268 -7.10 -19.16 -28.52
C GLU A 268 -7.85 -18.24 -27.54
N SER A 269 -9.13 -18.50 -27.30
CA SER A 269 -10.03 -17.69 -26.47
C SER A 269 -9.87 -17.98 -24.97
N GLY A 270 -10.41 -17.10 -24.12
CA GLY A 270 -10.41 -17.29 -22.67
C GLY A 270 -9.14 -16.82 -21.97
N HIS A 271 -8.22 -16.18 -22.69
CA HIS A 271 -6.98 -15.66 -22.13
C HIS A 271 -7.17 -14.26 -21.55
N LEU A 272 -6.40 -13.95 -20.52
CA LEU A 272 -6.30 -12.60 -20.03
C LEU A 272 -5.44 -11.78 -20.98
N VAL A 273 -5.93 -10.60 -21.34
CA VAL A 273 -5.23 -9.68 -22.23
C VAL A 273 -5.19 -8.32 -21.57
N TYR A 274 -3.98 -7.77 -21.48
CA TYR A 274 -3.76 -6.37 -21.17
C TYR A 274 -3.30 -5.65 -22.42
N GLY A 275 -3.70 -4.39 -22.59
CA GLY A 275 -3.12 -3.60 -23.65
C GLY A 275 -3.10 -2.10 -23.41
N VAL A 276 -2.20 -1.47 -24.16
CA VAL A 276 -2.08 -0.02 -24.29
C VAL A 276 -2.05 0.40 -25.76
N TRP A 277 -2.40 1.65 -26.03
CA TRP A 277 -2.35 2.24 -27.36
C TRP A 277 -1.16 3.17 -27.54
N ASP A 278 -0.25 2.84 -28.46
CA ASP A 278 0.93 3.66 -28.80
C ASP A 278 0.91 4.18 -30.26
N GLY A 279 -0.24 4.07 -30.92
CA GLY A 279 -0.39 4.19 -32.38
C GLY A 279 -0.85 2.87 -33.02
N SER A 280 -0.67 1.76 -32.31
CA SER A 280 -1.36 0.49 -32.47
C SER A 280 -1.65 -0.13 -31.09
N ALA A 281 -2.44 -1.21 -31.05
CA ALA A 281 -2.61 -1.97 -29.82
C ALA A 281 -1.33 -2.75 -29.52
N GLN A 282 -0.74 -2.50 -28.35
CA GLN A 282 0.34 -3.29 -27.77
C GLN A 282 -0.26 -4.17 -26.68
N LEU A 283 0.01 -5.47 -26.73
CA LEU A 283 -0.75 -6.46 -25.96
C LEU A 283 0.19 -7.40 -25.20
N LEU A 284 -0.15 -7.65 -23.93
CA LEU A 284 0.37 -8.75 -23.13
C LEU A 284 -0.70 -9.84 -23.02
N PHE A 285 -0.29 -11.11 -22.93
CA PHE A 285 -1.20 -12.25 -22.91
C PHE A 285 -0.87 -13.22 -21.77
N SER A 286 -1.89 -13.79 -21.14
CA SER A 286 -1.68 -14.95 -20.26
C SER A 286 -1.29 -16.18 -21.08
N ASP A 287 -0.38 -17.00 -20.56
CA ASP A 287 0.02 -18.26 -21.21
C ASP A 287 -1.12 -19.30 -21.26
N SER A 288 -1.99 -19.28 -20.25
CA SER A 288 -3.13 -20.21 -20.12
C SER A 288 -4.45 -19.45 -20.06
N PRO A 289 -5.57 -20.06 -20.50
CA PRO A 289 -6.90 -19.52 -20.27
C PRO A 289 -7.20 -19.37 -18.77
N VAL A 290 -7.97 -18.34 -18.43
CA VAL A 290 -8.36 -17.97 -17.05
C VAL A 290 -9.88 -17.90 -16.87
N ASN A 291 -10.64 -18.33 -17.88
CA ASN A 291 -12.10 -18.36 -17.86
C ASN A 291 -12.63 -19.73 -17.39
N ASP A 292 -12.08 -20.25 -16.30
CA ASP A 292 -12.37 -21.58 -15.75
C ASP A 292 -13.40 -21.57 -14.62
N ASP A 293 -14.12 -20.44 -14.45
CA ASP A 293 -15.04 -20.18 -13.34
C ASP A 293 -14.36 -20.34 -11.97
N GLN A 294 -13.07 -20.03 -11.86
CA GLN A 294 -12.36 -19.82 -10.59
C GLN A 294 -11.99 -18.33 -10.42
N TRP A 295 -11.73 -17.94 -9.18
CA TRP A 295 -11.19 -16.62 -8.89
C TRP A 295 -9.73 -16.54 -9.36
N HIS A 296 -9.37 -15.42 -9.98
CA HIS A 296 -8.01 -15.06 -10.30
C HIS A 296 -7.74 -13.61 -9.88
N HIS A 297 -6.51 -13.34 -9.45
CA HIS A 297 -6.01 -12.00 -9.20
C HIS A 297 -5.16 -11.55 -10.37
N VAL A 298 -5.46 -10.39 -10.95
CA VAL A 298 -4.60 -9.77 -11.96
C VAL A 298 -4.00 -8.49 -11.42
N VAL A 299 -2.72 -8.29 -11.69
CA VAL A 299 -2.08 -6.98 -11.61
C VAL A 299 -1.35 -6.70 -12.92
N VAL A 300 -1.47 -5.48 -13.43
CA VAL A 300 -0.61 -4.96 -14.50
C VAL A 300 0.12 -3.73 -14.00
N THR A 301 1.41 -3.64 -14.28
CA THR A 301 2.23 -2.47 -13.94
C THR A 301 2.77 -1.86 -15.22
N GLN A 302 2.74 -0.53 -15.33
CA GLN A 302 3.35 0.25 -16.39
C GLN A 302 4.37 1.21 -15.76
N ASN A 303 5.60 1.28 -16.29
CA ASN A 303 6.66 2.12 -15.75
C ASN A 303 7.48 2.83 -16.83
N GLU A 304 7.21 4.12 -17.06
CA GLU A 304 7.97 4.93 -18.03
C GLU A 304 9.46 5.05 -17.67
N ASN A 305 9.75 5.06 -16.37
CA ASN A 305 11.10 5.29 -15.85
C ASN A 305 12.00 4.07 -16.03
N ASP A 306 11.41 2.91 -16.34
CA ASP A 306 12.10 1.67 -16.67
C ASP A 306 11.87 1.28 -18.13
N GLY A 307 12.06 2.23 -19.06
CA GLY A 307 11.98 1.93 -20.49
C GLY A 307 10.57 1.68 -21.02
N ASN A 308 9.53 2.17 -20.32
CA ASN A 308 8.12 1.90 -20.61
C ASN A 308 7.78 0.41 -20.48
N GLU A 309 8.31 -0.21 -19.43
CA GLU A 309 8.05 -1.59 -19.08
C GLU A 309 6.57 -1.77 -18.70
N ALA A 310 5.94 -2.78 -19.32
CA ALA A 310 4.65 -3.31 -18.94
C ALA A 310 4.83 -4.74 -18.45
N VAL A 311 4.30 -5.06 -17.27
CA VAL A 311 4.35 -6.41 -16.69
C VAL A 311 2.94 -6.83 -16.30
N MET A 312 2.55 -8.06 -16.62
CA MET A 312 1.29 -8.66 -16.19
C MET A 312 1.57 -9.80 -15.23
N TYR A 313 0.85 -9.79 -14.11
CA TYR A 313 0.89 -10.79 -13.06
C TYR A 313 -0.49 -11.43 -12.93
N ILE A 314 -0.52 -12.75 -12.76
CA ILE A 314 -1.73 -13.51 -12.42
C ILE A 314 -1.43 -14.33 -11.17
N ASP A 315 -2.30 -14.24 -10.17
CA ASP A 315 -2.20 -14.96 -8.90
C ASP A 315 -0.84 -14.73 -8.20
N GLY A 316 -0.33 -13.50 -8.32
CA GLY A 316 0.96 -13.08 -7.74
C GLY A 316 2.19 -13.41 -8.59
N VAL A 317 2.05 -14.10 -9.73
CA VAL A 317 3.16 -14.56 -10.57
C VAL A 317 3.20 -13.76 -11.88
N GLU A 318 4.39 -13.31 -12.28
CA GLU A 318 4.59 -12.70 -13.61
C GLU A 318 4.29 -13.72 -14.71
N VAL A 319 3.40 -13.35 -15.63
CA VAL A 319 3.01 -14.18 -16.78
C VAL A 319 3.49 -13.63 -18.12
N ASP A 320 3.66 -12.31 -18.23
CA ASP A 320 4.16 -11.68 -19.47
C ASP A 320 4.77 -10.30 -19.18
N ARG A 321 5.71 -9.88 -20.02
CA ARG A 321 6.47 -8.63 -19.89
C ARG A 321 6.89 -8.09 -21.25
N ALA A 322 6.81 -6.77 -21.41
CA ALA A 322 7.35 -6.07 -22.58
C ALA A 322 7.94 -4.70 -22.23
N ASP A 323 8.97 -4.29 -22.97
CA ASP A 323 9.55 -2.96 -22.92
C ASP A 323 9.08 -2.10 -24.10
N GLY A 324 9.14 -0.77 -23.93
CA GLY A 324 8.90 0.18 -25.03
C GLY A 324 7.42 0.36 -25.40
N TYR A 325 6.50 -0.14 -24.58
CA TYR A 325 5.06 0.11 -24.74
C TYR A 325 4.76 1.50 -24.18
N GLU A 326 4.93 2.53 -25.01
CA GLU A 326 4.74 3.94 -24.68
C GLU A 326 3.25 4.33 -24.78
N PRO A 327 2.47 4.36 -23.67
CA PRO A 327 1.05 4.66 -23.76
C PRO A 327 0.87 6.08 -24.30
N TRP A 328 0.05 6.23 -25.33
CA TRP A 328 -0.21 7.54 -25.90
C TRP A 328 -1.19 8.30 -25.02
N THR A 329 -0.67 9.08 -24.09
CA THR A 329 -1.46 9.79 -23.06
C THR A 329 -2.50 10.77 -23.59
N ASN A 330 -2.34 11.29 -24.82
CA ASN A 330 -3.34 12.14 -25.46
C ASN A 330 -4.40 11.36 -26.27
N TYR A 331 -4.32 10.04 -26.32
CA TYR A 331 -5.30 9.21 -27.02
C TYR A 331 -6.65 9.21 -26.29
N VAL A 332 -6.61 9.10 -24.96
CA VAL A 332 -7.73 9.36 -24.06
C VAL A 332 -7.30 10.44 -23.06
N SER A 333 -7.73 11.69 -23.26
CA SER A 333 -7.54 12.77 -22.28
C SER A 333 -8.80 12.94 -21.44
N ASP A 334 -8.68 12.95 -20.12
CA ASP A 334 -9.78 13.10 -19.16
C ASP A 334 -10.91 12.07 -19.40
N GLY A 335 -10.55 10.79 -19.35
CA GLY A 335 -11.46 9.67 -19.49
C GLY A 335 -12.08 9.20 -18.17
N TYR A 336 -12.84 8.12 -18.30
CA TYR A 336 -13.54 7.42 -17.24
C TYR A 336 -12.98 6.01 -17.15
N TRP A 337 -12.76 5.54 -15.93
CA TRP A 337 -12.51 4.11 -15.72
C TRP A 337 -13.84 3.38 -15.79
N ARG A 338 -13.88 2.33 -16.61
CA ARG A 338 -15.06 1.52 -16.86
C ARG A 338 -14.76 0.06 -16.56
N MET A 339 -15.64 -0.56 -15.80
CA MET A 339 -15.60 -1.97 -15.50
C MET A 339 -16.74 -2.67 -16.22
N GLY A 340 -16.46 -3.85 -16.80
CA GLY A 340 -17.50 -4.66 -17.41
C GLY A 340 -17.92 -4.25 -18.83
N SER A 341 -17.44 -3.13 -19.38
CA SER A 341 -17.91 -2.64 -20.69
C SER A 341 -16.92 -1.69 -21.38
N PHE A 342 -17.04 -1.37 -22.68
CA PHE A 342 -17.77 -2.12 -23.70
C PHE A 342 -16.82 -2.65 -24.79
N ARG A 343 -15.79 -1.87 -25.15
CA ARG A 343 -14.92 -2.19 -26.30
C ARG A 343 -13.54 -2.70 -25.90
N THR A 344 -13.09 -3.77 -26.54
CA THR A 344 -11.75 -4.38 -26.40
C THR A 344 -10.98 -4.35 -27.73
N TRP A 345 -9.75 -4.86 -27.73
CA TRP A 345 -9.00 -5.17 -28.96
C TRP A 345 -9.13 -6.63 -29.42
N SER A 346 -10.07 -7.39 -28.85
CA SER A 346 -10.39 -8.73 -29.38
C SER A 346 -10.80 -8.65 -30.85
N THR A 347 -10.40 -9.65 -31.64
CA THR A 347 -10.77 -9.71 -33.06
C THR A 347 -12.08 -10.46 -33.32
N SER A 348 -12.47 -11.36 -32.42
CA SER A 348 -13.71 -12.14 -32.48
C SER A 348 -14.93 -11.36 -32.01
N SER A 349 -14.91 -10.78 -30.80
CA SER A 349 -15.97 -9.93 -30.28
C SER A 349 -15.38 -8.69 -29.60
N PRO A 350 -15.14 -7.60 -30.36
CA PRO A 350 -14.52 -6.39 -29.83
C PRO A 350 -15.46 -5.60 -28.93
N THR A 351 -16.73 -6.00 -28.78
CA THR A 351 -17.76 -5.20 -28.10
C THR A 351 -18.71 -6.09 -27.32
N GLY A 352 -18.97 -5.78 -26.06
CA GLY A 352 -19.92 -6.50 -25.22
C GLY A 352 -19.77 -6.16 -23.74
N TYR A 353 -20.54 -6.86 -22.91
CA TYR A 353 -20.53 -6.70 -21.47
C TYR A 353 -19.91 -7.94 -20.83
N PHE A 354 -19.20 -7.75 -19.73
CA PHE A 354 -18.59 -8.82 -18.97
C PHE A 354 -19.67 -9.64 -18.24
N ASP A 355 -19.54 -10.95 -18.29
CA ASP A 355 -20.37 -11.91 -17.57
C ASP A 355 -19.48 -12.61 -16.53
N GLY A 356 -19.68 -12.33 -15.26
CA GLY A 356 -18.85 -12.84 -14.18
C GLY A 356 -18.82 -11.97 -12.93
N LEU A 357 -17.91 -12.30 -12.01
CA LEU A 357 -17.68 -11.55 -10.79
C LEU A 357 -16.42 -10.70 -10.91
N ILE A 358 -16.46 -9.50 -10.34
CA ILE A 358 -15.33 -8.58 -10.18
C ILE A 358 -15.26 -8.16 -8.70
N ASP A 359 -14.05 -8.07 -8.17
CA ASP A 359 -13.81 -7.72 -6.78
C ASP A 359 -12.49 -6.92 -6.59
N ASP A 360 -12.42 -6.12 -5.53
CA ASP A 360 -11.26 -5.34 -5.07
C ASP A 360 -10.45 -4.70 -6.22
N VAL A 361 -11.13 -3.90 -7.04
CA VAL A 361 -10.52 -3.21 -8.18
C VAL A 361 -9.75 -2.00 -7.68
N ARG A 362 -8.48 -1.88 -8.06
CA ARG A 362 -7.59 -0.80 -7.63
C ARG A 362 -6.83 -0.17 -8.78
N ILE A 363 -6.59 1.13 -8.65
CA ILE A 363 -5.77 1.91 -9.57
C ILE A 363 -4.70 2.62 -8.76
N TYR A 364 -3.46 2.55 -9.25
CA TYR A 364 -2.30 3.18 -8.64
C TYR A 364 -1.65 4.16 -9.62
N ASP A 365 -1.15 5.30 -9.12
CA ASP A 365 -0.37 6.29 -9.88
C ASP A 365 1.14 5.96 -9.99
N ARG A 366 1.48 4.72 -9.64
CA ARG A 366 2.83 4.19 -9.65
C ARG A 366 2.85 2.72 -10.10
N ALA A 367 4.03 2.26 -10.50
CA ALA A 367 4.29 0.84 -10.69
C ALA A 367 4.45 0.16 -9.33
N LEU A 368 3.68 -0.90 -9.09
CA LEU A 368 3.80 -1.75 -7.91
C LEU A 368 5.04 -2.65 -8.03
N SER A 369 5.68 -2.96 -6.90
CA SER A 369 6.74 -3.98 -6.84
C SER A 369 6.16 -5.40 -6.81
N GLU A 370 6.98 -6.40 -7.11
CA GLU A 370 6.58 -7.82 -7.03
C GLU A 370 6.06 -8.19 -5.63
N GLU A 371 6.66 -7.63 -4.56
CA GLU A 371 6.20 -7.85 -3.19
C GLU A 371 4.83 -7.21 -2.91
N GLU A 372 4.53 -6.07 -3.52
CA GLU A 372 3.21 -5.44 -3.42
C GLU A 372 2.15 -6.23 -4.17
N VAL A 373 2.48 -6.70 -5.37
CA VAL A 373 1.63 -7.60 -6.17
C VAL A 373 1.30 -8.86 -5.36
N PHE A 374 2.31 -9.51 -4.80
CA PHE A 374 2.14 -10.67 -3.95
C PHE A 374 1.26 -10.38 -2.73
N HIS A 375 1.44 -9.21 -2.10
CA HIS A 375 0.61 -8.80 -0.97
C HIS A 375 -0.85 -8.61 -1.36
N LEU A 376 -1.14 -7.95 -2.49
CA LEU A 376 -2.49 -7.78 -3.01
C LEU A 376 -3.17 -9.13 -3.29
N CYS A 377 -2.45 -10.08 -3.88
CA CYS A 377 -2.95 -11.43 -4.10
C CYS A 377 -3.34 -12.12 -2.77
N ARG A 378 -2.57 -11.90 -1.70
CA ARG A 378 -2.88 -12.53 -0.41
C ARG A 378 -4.10 -11.97 0.30
N LEU A 379 -4.64 -10.83 -0.14
CA LEU A 379 -5.89 -10.30 0.40
C LEU A 379 -7.10 -11.16 -0.01
N GLY A 380 -7.02 -11.88 -1.13
CA GLY A 380 -8.10 -12.70 -1.67
C GLY A 380 -8.31 -14.03 -0.95
N LYS A 381 -8.41 -14.06 0.37
CA LYS A 381 -8.44 -15.30 1.16
C LYS A 381 -9.62 -16.22 0.87
N ASN A 382 -10.73 -15.66 0.38
CA ASN A 382 -11.93 -16.41 0.06
C ASN A 382 -11.92 -16.97 -1.37
N SER A 383 -10.90 -16.63 -2.15
CA SER A 383 -10.75 -17.04 -3.56
C SER A 383 -10.39 -18.52 -3.75
N GLY A 384 -9.65 -19.09 -2.79
CA GLY A 384 -9.01 -20.40 -2.95
C GLY A 384 -7.72 -20.38 -3.79
N VAL A 385 -7.24 -19.21 -4.19
CA VAL A 385 -5.97 -19.02 -4.93
C VAL A 385 -4.77 -19.17 -3.99
N GLU A 386 -3.77 -19.94 -4.42
CA GLU A 386 -2.47 -20.03 -3.77
C GLU A 386 -1.49 -19.04 -4.41
N CYS A 387 -1.36 -17.86 -3.82
CA CYS A 387 -0.39 -16.85 -4.27
C CYS A 387 1.04 -17.36 -4.06
N GLN A 388 1.86 -17.31 -5.11
CA GLN A 388 3.26 -17.75 -5.03
C GLN A 388 4.17 -16.58 -4.69
N THR A 389 5.14 -16.80 -3.80
CA THR A 389 6.18 -15.80 -3.51
C THR A 389 7.06 -15.60 -4.75
N PRO A 390 7.47 -14.34 -5.06
CA PRO A 390 8.44 -14.05 -6.12
C PRO A 390 9.74 -14.85 -6.03
#